data_AF-A0A955M8C7-F1
#
_entry.id   AF-A0A955M8C7-F1
#
_cell.length_a   1.000
_cell.length_b   1.000
_cell.length_c   1.000
_cell.angle_alpha   90.00
_cell.angle_beta   90.00
_cell.angle_gamma   90.00
#
_symmetry.space_group_name_H-M   'P 1'
#
loop_
_entity.id
_entity.type
_entity.pdbx_description
1 polymer ?
#
loop_
_entity_poly.entity_id
_entity_poly.type
_entity_poly.pdbx_seq_one_letter_code
_entity_poly.pdbx_strand_id
1 'polypeptide(L)'
;FAPPDRGLPIGNLVSQFFANIYMNELDQFVKHRLKSRYYGRYVDDVILLHDSPTVLNEWYEAMSEFLAQNLGLHFHPNKKHLNRIDTGMNFTGFIIKPGRTYLRNSSLSRCQQKIRAWERRGAPLDEENLEKLSMTVTSYLAMLRHVDGYKARHALCRRVENLFLQADEECTKILPVKTPAAPARKKK
;
A
#
# COMPACT_ATOMS: atom_id res chain seq x y z
N PHE A 1 12.82 -4.69 -18.19
CA PHE A 1 13.19 -6.11 -18.00
C PHE A 1 14.68 -6.16 -17.78
N ALA A 2 15.16 -7.02 -16.87
CA ALA A 2 16.59 -7.18 -16.66
C ALA A 2 17.25 -7.80 -17.92
N PRO A 3 18.52 -7.46 -18.21
CA PRO A 3 19.26 -8.09 -19.32
C PRO A 3 19.34 -9.63 -19.17
N PRO A 4 19.58 -10.37 -20.27
CA PRO A 4 19.96 -11.78 -20.18
C PRO A 4 21.10 -11.97 -19.17
N ASP A 5 21.05 -13.04 -18.38
CA ASP A 5 22.01 -13.37 -17.31
C ASP A 5 22.06 -12.40 -16.12
N ARG A 6 21.06 -11.51 -15.99
CA ARG A 6 20.92 -10.63 -14.82
C ARG A 6 19.53 -10.72 -14.19
N GLY A 7 19.51 -10.72 -12.86
CA GLY A 7 18.29 -10.64 -12.06
C GLY A 7 17.84 -12.00 -11.51
N LEU A 8 17.05 -11.93 -10.45
CA LEU A 8 16.45 -13.09 -9.80
C LEU A 8 15.01 -13.27 -10.29
N PRO A 9 14.49 -14.51 -10.34
CA PRO A 9 13.11 -14.75 -10.75
C PRO A 9 12.14 -14.07 -9.77
N ILE A 10 11.22 -13.27 -10.32
CA ILE A 10 10.19 -12.54 -9.57
C ILE A 10 9.14 -13.54 -9.07
N GLY A 11 8.75 -13.42 -7.79
CA GLY A 11 7.72 -14.27 -7.18
C GLY A 11 8.26 -15.51 -6.45
N ASN A 12 9.58 -15.72 -6.44
CA ASN A 12 10.22 -16.74 -5.61
C ASN A 12 10.66 -16.16 -4.25
N LEU A 13 10.30 -16.82 -3.15
CA LEU A 13 10.68 -16.43 -1.79
C LEU A 13 12.20 -16.35 -1.61
N VAL A 14 12.93 -17.31 -2.19
CA VAL A 14 14.40 -17.37 -2.13
C VAL A 14 15.02 -16.16 -2.81
N SER A 15 14.45 -15.73 -3.95
CA SER A 15 14.88 -14.50 -4.63
C SER A 15 14.70 -13.26 -3.76
N GLN A 16 13.57 -13.17 -3.04
CA GLN A 16 13.29 -12.05 -2.15
C GLN A 16 14.27 -12.01 -0.96
N PHE A 17 14.58 -13.18 -0.41
CA PHE A 17 15.57 -13.31 0.65
C PHE A 17 16.97 -12.90 0.19
N PHE A 18 17.42 -13.40 -0.97
CA PHE A 18 18.71 -13.03 -1.55
C PHE A 18 18.80 -11.54 -1.87
N ALA A 19 17.72 -10.90 -2.35
CA ALA A 19 17.70 -9.46 -2.57
C ALA A 19 17.98 -8.68 -1.28
N ASN A 20 17.42 -9.13 -0.15
CA ASN A 20 17.68 -8.48 1.15
C ASN A 20 19.12 -8.70 1.65
N ILE A 21 19.68 -9.90 1.47
CA ILE A 21 21.11 -10.16 1.78
C ILE A 21 22.00 -9.27 0.92
N TYR A 22 21.73 -9.22 -0.38
CA TYR A 22 22.52 -8.43 -1.32
C TYR A 22 22.52 -6.93 -0.96
N MET A 23 21.36 -6.41 -0.56
CA MET A 23 21.20 -5.01 -0.15
C MET A 23 21.69 -4.71 1.28
N ASN A 24 22.09 -5.71 2.07
CA ASN A 24 22.63 -5.49 3.42
C ASN A 24 23.90 -4.63 3.38
N GLU A 25 24.74 -4.77 2.35
CA GLU A 25 25.96 -3.96 2.20
C GLU A 25 25.64 -2.45 2.15
N LEU A 26 24.54 -2.07 1.49
CA LEU A 26 24.07 -0.67 1.50
C LEU A 26 23.66 -0.25 2.90
N ASP A 27 22.92 -1.09 3.63
CA ASP A 27 22.50 -0.79 5.00
C ASP A 27 23.71 -0.56 5.92
N GLN A 28 24.73 -1.42 5.82
CA GLN A 28 25.97 -1.29 6.56
C GLN A 28 26.68 0.02 6.21
N PHE A 29 26.79 0.35 4.92
CA PHE A 29 27.36 1.61 4.46
C PHE A 29 26.62 2.82 5.07
N VAL A 30 25.29 2.85 5.01
CA VAL A 30 24.48 3.96 5.54
C VAL A 30 24.63 4.10 7.06
N LYS A 31 24.66 2.98 7.81
CA LYS A 31 24.74 3.01 9.27
C LYS A 31 26.14 3.29 9.80
N HIS A 32 27.19 2.76 9.15
CA HIS A 32 28.56 2.85 9.66
C HIS A 32 29.39 3.97 9.03
N ARG A 33 29.15 4.31 7.76
CA ARG A 33 29.87 5.39 7.07
C ARG A 33 29.12 6.71 7.13
N LEU A 34 27.88 6.74 6.64
CA LEU A 34 27.06 7.97 6.64
C LEU A 34 26.55 8.34 8.03
N LYS A 35 26.47 7.35 8.94
CA LYS A 35 25.96 7.48 10.30
C LYS A 35 24.55 8.08 10.34
N SER A 36 23.72 7.77 9.34
CA SER A 36 22.33 8.22 9.31
C SER A 36 21.58 7.64 10.50
N ARG A 37 21.12 8.52 11.40
CA ARG A 37 20.37 8.13 12.60
C ARG A 37 19.02 7.54 12.21
N TYR A 38 18.31 8.23 11.32
CA TYR A 38 16.97 7.90 10.88
C TYR A 38 16.99 7.36 9.45
N TYR A 39 17.30 6.09 9.34
CA TYR A 39 17.30 5.32 8.09
C TYR A 39 16.29 4.17 8.21
N GLY A 40 15.50 3.97 7.17
CA GLY A 40 14.61 2.82 7.04
C GLY A 40 14.61 2.30 5.62
N ARG A 41 14.57 0.97 5.46
CA ARG A 41 14.49 0.31 4.15
C ARG A 41 13.39 -0.75 4.18
N TYR A 42 12.55 -0.77 3.15
CA TYR A 42 11.60 -1.83 2.89
C TYR A 42 11.84 -2.36 1.47
N VAL A 43 12.53 -3.50 1.37
CA VAL A 43 13.02 -4.06 0.11
C VAL A 43 13.83 -3.01 -0.66
N ASP A 44 13.29 -2.44 -1.73
CA ASP A 44 13.94 -1.42 -2.58
C ASP A 44 13.63 0.02 -2.14
N ASP A 45 12.58 0.21 -1.32
CA ASP A 45 12.16 1.54 -0.87
C ASP A 45 13.00 1.99 0.32
N VAL A 46 13.78 3.06 0.14
CA VAL A 46 14.65 3.64 1.17
C VAL A 46 14.11 4.98 1.66
N ILE A 47 14.20 5.23 2.97
CA ILE A 47 13.86 6.48 3.63
C ILE A 47 15.03 6.96 4.48
N LEU A 48 15.30 8.27 4.38
CA LEU A 48 16.24 9.01 5.20
C LEU A 48 15.53 10.23 5.79
N LEU A 49 15.78 10.52 7.07
CA LEU A 49 15.32 11.76 7.71
C LEU A 49 16.50 12.53 8.29
N HIS A 50 16.54 13.81 7.97
CA HIS A 50 17.55 14.75 8.47
C HIS A 50 17.00 16.18 8.37
N ASP A 51 17.48 17.08 9.23
CA ASP A 51 17.01 18.48 9.26
C ASP A 51 17.54 19.31 8.09
N SER A 52 18.70 18.92 7.53
CA SER A 52 19.31 19.55 6.37
C SER A 52 19.01 18.78 5.07
N PRO A 53 18.34 19.40 4.07
CA PRO A 53 18.15 18.80 2.75
C PRO A 53 19.47 18.63 1.99
N THR A 54 20.49 19.43 2.30
CA THR A 54 21.82 19.31 1.68
C THR A 54 22.44 17.97 2.05
N VAL A 55 22.45 17.61 3.35
CA VAL A 55 22.96 16.33 3.83
C VAL A 55 22.21 15.14 3.22
N LEU A 56 20.89 15.26 3.03
CA LEU A 56 20.10 14.22 2.36
C LEU A 56 20.51 14.01 0.90
N ASN A 57 20.84 15.09 0.19
CA ASN A 57 21.34 14.98 -1.18
C ASN A 57 22.75 14.39 -1.22
N GLU A 58 23.65 14.81 -0.32
CA GLU A 58 25.00 14.23 -0.19
C GLU A 58 24.94 12.72 0.08
N TRP A 59 24.08 12.30 1.00
CA TRP A 59 23.86 10.87 1.28
C TRP A 59 23.29 10.13 0.08
N TYR A 60 22.35 10.72 -0.65
CA TYR A 60 21.81 10.11 -1.86
C TYR A 60 22.90 9.89 -2.92
N GLU A 61 23.77 10.86 -3.16
CA GLU A 61 24.87 10.72 -4.12
C GLU A 61 25.86 9.66 -3.65
N ALA A 62 26.29 9.69 -2.39
CA ALA A 62 27.19 8.69 -1.81
C ALA A 62 26.62 7.27 -1.88
N MET A 63 25.32 7.11 -1.61
CA MET A 63 24.64 5.81 -1.75
C MET A 63 24.53 5.37 -3.21
N SER A 64 24.28 6.29 -4.13
CA SER A 64 24.20 6.01 -5.57
C SER A 64 25.55 5.52 -6.11
N GLU A 65 26.63 6.18 -5.70
CA GLU A 65 28.00 5.79 -6.04
C GLU A 65 28.34 4.42 -5.44
N PHE A 66 28.03 4.21 -4.16
CA PHE A 66 28.24 2.93 -3.49
C PHE A 66 27.52 1.78 -4.21
N LEU A 67 26.26 1.98 -4.57
CA LEU A 67 25.46 0.98 -5.29
C LEU A 67 26.06 0.64 -6.66
N ALA A 68 26.50 1.65 -7.41
CA ALA A 68 27.09 1.44 -8.72
C ALA A 68 28.43 0.69 -8.63
N GLN A 69 29.30 1.06 -7.70
CA GLN A 69 30.65 0.52 -7.57
C GLN A 69 30.69 -0.87 -6.93
N ASN A 70 29.83 -1.13 -5.93
CA ASN A 70 29.93 -2.35 -5.12
C ASN A 70 28.84 -3.38 -5.46
N LEU A 71 27.67 -2.92 -5.91
CA LEU A 71 26.51 -3.77 -6.13
C LEU A 71 26.02 -3.77 -7.58
N GLY A 72 26.59 -2.96 -8.47
CA GLY A 72 26.14 -2.83 -9.86
C GLY A 72 24.65 -2.44 -9.98
N LEU A 73 24.13 -1.73 -8.99
CA LEU A 73 22.74 -1.26 -8.91
C LEU A 73 22.67 0.26 -9.08
N HIS A 74 21.49 0.74 -9.47
CA HIS A 74 21.20 2.16 -9.56
C HIS A 74 19.82 2.46 -8.98
N PHE A 75 19.68 3.59 -8.27
CA PHE A 75 18.38 4.09 -7.92
C PHE A 75 17.58 4.46 -9.17
N HIS A 76 16.27 4.30 -9.08
CA HIS A 76 15.39 4.65 -10.19
C HIS A 76 15.37 6.19 -10.36
N PRO A 77 15.63 6.72 -11.56
CA PRO A 77 15.88 8.15 -11.78
C PRO A 77 14.73 9.06 -11.35
N ASN A 78 13.49 8.59 -11.53
CA ASN A 78 12.29 9.38 -11.26
C ASN A 78 11.63 9.09 -9.89
N LYS A 79 12.27 8.30 -9.01
CA LYS A 79 11.69 7.92 -7.70
C LYS A 79 12.33 8.63 -6.51
N LYS A 80 13.34 9.48 -6.73
CA LYS A 80 13.87 10.35 -5.68
C LYS A 80 12.82 11.40 -5.32
N HIS A 81 12.44 11.43 -4.05
CA HIS A 81 11.52 12.43 -3.51
C HIS A 81 12.11 13.03 -2.24
N LEU A 82 12.30 14.35 -2.26
CA LEU A 82 12.78 15.12 -1.12
C LEU A 82 11.69 16.10 -0.71
N ASN A 83 11.22 16.02 0.54
CA ASN A 83 10.15 16.88 1.03
C ASN A 83 10.21 17.03 2.55
N ARG A 84 9.50 18.03 3.08
CA ARG A 84 9.35 18.26 4.52
C ARG A 84 8.43 17.20 5.13
N ILE A 85 8.75 16.74 6.34
CA ILE A 85 8.01 15.66 7.02
C ILE A 85 6.54 16.01 7.31
N ASP A 86 6.21 17.29 7.48
CA ASP A 86 4.86 17.77 7.77
C ASP A 86 3.90 17.68 6.57
N THR A 87 4.43 17.78 5.35
CA THR A 87 3.66 17.56 4.12
C THR A 87 3.23 16.10 3.97
N GLY A 88 4.04 15.19 4.50
CA GLY A 88 3.82 13.76 4.55
C GLY A 88 4.62 12.99 3.53
N MET A 89 5.05 11.81 3.96
CA MET A 89 5.95 10.95 3.21
C MET A 89 5.25 9.66 2.79
N ASN A 90 5.39 9.33 1.52
CA ASN A 90 4.87 8.11 0.93
C ASN A 90 5.76 6.92 1.29
N PHE A 91 5.26 5.92 2.02
CA PHE A 91 6.00 4.71 2.35
C PHE A 91 5.09 3.49 2.41
N THR A 92 5.47 2.39 1.74
CA THR A 92 4.80 1.07 1.83
C THR A 92 3.26 1.06 1.72
N GLY A 93 2.69 2.00 0.94
CA GLY A 93 1.24 2.11 0.74
C GLY A 93 0.54 3.14 1.64
N PHE A 94 1.29 3.82 2.49
CA PHE A 94 0.82 4.82 3.45
C PHE A 94 1.44 6.20 3.19
N ILE A 95 0.83 7.22 3.79
CA ILE A 95 1.35 8.58 3.91
C ILE A 95 1.58 8.83 5.39
N ILE A 96 2.85 8.91 5.79
CA ILE A 96 3.26 9.11 7.19
C ILE A 96 3.50 10.59 7.43
N LYS A 97 2.94 11.13 8.50
CA LYS A 97 3.16 12.49 9.01
C LYS A 97 3.46 12.41 10.52
N PRO A 98 3.99 13.49 11.13
CA PRO A 98 4.15 13.53 12.57
C PRO A 98 2.82 13.28 13.29
N GLY A 99 2.78 12.22 14.11
CA GLY A 99 1.63 11.83 14.92
C GLY A 99 0.43 11.25 14.17
N ARG A 100 0.53 11.03 12.85
CA ARG A 100 -0.61 10.59 12.03
C ARG A 100 -0.16 9.84 10.77
N THR A 101 -0.87 8.78 10.43
CA THR A 101 -0.61 7.95 9.25
C THR A 101 -1.90 7.84 8.45
N TYR A 102 -1.83 7.97 7.13
CA TYR A 102 -2.98 7.84 6.25
C TYR A 102 -2.76 6.74 5.22
N LEU A 103 -3.84 6.12 4.73
CA LEU A 103 -3.75 5.27 3.55
C LEU A 103 -3.48 6.13 2.30
N ARG A 104 -2.60 5.67 1.40
CA ARG A 104 -2.28 6.43 0.18
C ARG A 104 -3.54 6.67 -0.66
N ASN A 105 -3.68 7.88 -1.20
CA ASN A 105 -4.82 8.27 -2.04
C ASN A 105 -5.03 7.34 -3.24
N SER A 106 -3.97 6.77 -3.82
CA SER A 106 -4.11 5.81 -4.92
C SER A 106 -4.77 4.51 -4.49
N SER A 107 -4.50 4.00 -3.28
CA SER A 107 -5.18 2.83 -2.72
C SER A 107 -6.66 3.11 -2.49
N LEU A 108 -7.00 4.27 -1.92
CA LEU A 108 -8.38 4.72 -1.75
C LEU A 108 -9.09 4.92 -3.10
N SER A 109 -8.43 5.54 -4.07
CA SER A 109 -8.96 5.75 -5.41
C SER A 109 -9.25 4.41 -6.11
N ARG A 110 -8.35 3.42 -5.99
CA ARG A 110 -8.59 2.07 -6.53
C ARG A 110 -9.81 1.41 -5.91
N CYS A 111 -9.98 1.51 -4.59
CA CYS A 111 -11.18 1.02 -3.90
C CYS A 111 -12.45 1.65 -4.49
N GLN A 112 -12.48 2.99 -4.57
CA GLN A 112 -13.61 3.72 -5.13
C GLN A 112 -13.86 3.39 -6.61
N GLN A 113 -12.82 3.18 -7.40
CA GLN A 113 -12.94 2.77 -8.80
C GLN A 113 -13.57 1.38 -8.93
N LYS A 114 -13.22 0.42 -8.05
CA LYS A 114 -13.86 -0.90 -8.04
C LYS A 114 -15.35 -0.81 -7.71
N ILE A 115 -15.72 0.02 -6.73
CA ILE A 115 -17.12 0.29 -6.40
C ILE A 115 -17.85 0.92 -7.60
N ARG A 116 -17.27 1.97 -8.21
CA ARG A 116 -17.84 2.63 -9.41
C ARG A 116 -17.98 1.69 -10.60
N ALA A 117 -17.01 0.80 -10.80
CA ALA A 117 -17.06 -0.16 -11.89
C ALA A 117 -18.22 -1.14 -11.69
N TRP A 118 -18.47 -1.55 -10.45
CA TRP A 118 -19.62 -2.39 -10.10
C TRP A 118 -20.94 -1.65 -10.30
N GLU A 119 -21.06 -0.41 -9.79
CA GLU A 119 -22.22 0.47 -9.97
C GLU A 119 -22.59 0.64 -11.46
N ARG A 120 -21.59 0.80 -12.34
CA ARG A 120 -21.81 1.04 -13.78
C ARG A 120 -22.11 -0.22 -14.59
N ARG A 121 -21.54 -1.36 -14.22
CA ARG A 121 -21.70 -2.61 -14.99
C ARG A 121 -23.10 -3.20 -14.83
N GLY A 122 -23.88 -2.75 -13.85
CA GLY A 122 -25.14 -3.39 -13.49
C GLY A 122 -24.91 -4.87 -13.18
N ALA A 123 -23.84 -5.17 -12.43
CA ALA A 123 -23.44 -6.54 -12.15
C ALA A 123 -24.62 -7.34 -11.60
N PRO A 124 -24.78 -8.62 -11.98
CA PRO A 124 -25.85 -9.45 -11.47
C PRO A 124 -25.88 -9.41 -9.95
N LEU A 125 -27.07 -9.20 -9.37
CA LEU A 125 -27.31 -9.28 -7.93
C LEU A 125 -27.34 -10.75 -7.49
N ASP A 126 -26.33 -11.51 -7.85
CA ASP A 126 -26.11 -12.85 -7.33
C ASP A 126 -25.24 -12.81 -6.08
N GLU A 127 -25.36 -13.86 -5.27
CA GLU A 127 -24.68 -13.97 -3.98
C GLU A 127 -23.15 -13.92 -4.15
N GLU A 128 -22.63 -14.55 -5.21
CA GLU A 128 -21.19 -14.62 -5.49
C GLU A 128 -20.59 -13.24 -5.79
N ASN A 129 -21.22 -12.42 -6.62
CA ASN A 129 -20.70 -11.08 -6.95
C ASN A 129 -20.82 -10.12 -5.77
N LEU A 130 -21.89 -10.22 -4.97
CA LEU A 130 -22.04 -9.44 -3.73
C LEU A 130 -20.97 -9.82 -2.70
N GLU A 131 -20.67 -11.11 -2.56
CA GLU A 131 -19.61 -11.59 -1.67
C GLU A 131 -18.23 -11.11 -2.14
N LYS A 132 -17.93 -11.19 -3.44
CA LYS A 132 -16.67 -10.66 -4.02
C LYS A 132 -16.50 -9.16 -3.77
N LEU A 133 -17.56 -8.36 -3.95
CA LEU A 133 -17.52 -6.92 -3.68
C LEU A 133 -17.34 -6.66 -2.19
N SER A 134 -18.08 -7.37 -1.35
CA SER A 134 -17.99 -7.28 0.11
C SER A 134 -16.57 -7.58 0.62
N MET A 135 -15.96 -8.69 0.19
CA MET A 135 -14.57 -9.04 0.52
C MET A 135 -13.59 -7.97 0.05
N THR A 136 -13.78 -7.46 -1.16
CA THR A 136 -12.94 -6.40 -1.71
C THR A 136 -12.99 -5.15 -0.83
N VAL A 137 -14.18 -4.65 -0.50
CA VAL A 137 -14.33 -3.43 0.31
C VAL A 137 -13.82 -3.68 1.74
N THR A 138 -14.12 -4.83 2.33
CA THR A 138 -13.63 -5.23 3.66
C THR A 138 -12.10 -5.24 3.73
N SER A 139 -11.40 -5.69 2.69
CA SER A 139 -9.94 -5.61 2.61
C SER A 139 -9.42 -4.17 2.70
N TYR A 140 -10.09 -3.21 2.05
CA TYR A 140 -9.73 -1.79 2.17
C TYR A 140 -10.10 -1.20 3.54
N LEU A 141 -11.21 -1.62 4.15
CA LEU A 141 -11.57 -1.20 5.51
C LEU A 141 -10.54 -1.67 6.53
N ALA A 142 -10.02 -2.89 6.38
CA ALA A 142 -8.97 -3.42 7.24
C ALA A 142 -7.71 -2.54 7.21
N MET A 143 -7.26 -2.12 6.02
CA MET A 143 -6.13 -1.18 5.92
C MET A 143 -6.45 0.17 6.57
N LEU A 144 -7.66 0.69 6.35
CA LEU A 144 -8.12 1.96 6.91
C LEU A 144 -8.25 1.96 8.45
N ARG A 145 -8.43 0.78 9.05
CA ARG A 145 -8.50 0.61 10.51
C ARG A 145 -7.14 0.81 11.20
N HIS A 146 -6.04 0.56 10.50
CA HIS A 146 -4.68 0.67 11.05
C HIS A 146 -4.06 2.07 10.87
N VAL A 147 -4.85 3.05 10.44
CA VAL A 147 -4.42 4.41 10.11
C VAL A 147 -5.48 5.42 10.56
N ASP A 148 -5.19 6.72 10.43
CA ASP A 148 -6.12 7.84 10.62
C ASP A 148 -7.19 7.88 9.51
N GLY A 149 -7.96 6.80 9.41
CA GLY A 149 -8.88 6.49 8.33
C GLY A 149 -10.35 6.66 8.65
N TYR A 150 -10.71 7.04 9.89
CA TYR A 150 -12.09 7.03 10.40
C TYR A 150 -13.10 7.65 9.42
N LYS A 151 -12.87 8.90 8.98
CA LYS A 151 -13.77 9.60 8.06
C LYS A 151 -13.89 8.89 6.70
N ALA A 152 -12.78 8.42 6.14
CA ALA A 152 -12.77 7.70 4.87
C ALA A 152 -13.50 6.37 4.96
N ARG A 153 -13.33 5.67 6.08
CA ARG A 153 -13.95 4.38 6.37
C ARG A 153 -15.47 4.50 6.47
N HIS A 154 -15.98 5.45 7.26
CA HIS A 154 -17.42 5.73 7.34
C HIS A 154 -18.01 6.27 6.02
N ALA A 155 -17.24 6.99 5.21
CA ALA A 155 -17.69 7.42 3.89
C ALA A 155 -17.82 6.24 2.91
N LEU A 156 -16.91 5.26 2.99
CA LEU A 156 -16.99 4.04 2.18
C LEU A 156 -18.17 3.15 2.59
N CYS A 157 -18.37 2.93 3.89
CA CYS A 157 -19.49 2.14 4.41
C CYS A 157 -20.85 2.72 3.94
N ARG A 158 -21.08 4.02 4.14
CA ARG A 158 -22.29 4.71 3.67
C ARG A 158 -22.52 4.61 2.16
N ARG A 159 -21.44 4.54 1.38
CA ARG A 159 -21.55 4.40 -0.08
C ARG A 159 -22.03 3.01 -0.49
N VAL A 160 -21.56 1.97 0.18
CA VAL A 160 -21.87 0.58 -0.18
C VAL A 160 -23.18 0.08 0.40
N GLU A 161 -23.73 0.76 1.42
CA GLU A 161 -25.06 0.47 1.98
C GLU A 161 -26.18 0.47 0.93
N ASN A 162 -26.06 1.33 -0.09
CA ASN A 162 -27.01 1.40 -1.20
C ASN A 162 -26.87 0.26 -2.24
N LEU A 163 -25.93 -0.68 -2.03
CA LEU A 163 -25.58 -1.73 -3.00
C LEU A 163 -25.92 -3.14 -2.49
N PHE A 164 -26.97 -3.29 -1.67
CA PHE A 164 -27.34 -4.58 -1.03
C PHE A 164 -26.24 -5.15 -0.13
N LEU A 165 -25.37 -4.27 0.36
CA LEU A 165 -24.34 -4.58 1.34
C LEU A 165 -24.65 -3.81 2.62
N GLN A 166 -24.25 -4.35 3.77
CA GLN A 166 -24.39 -3.70 5.07
C GLN A 166 -23.04 -3.65 5.77
N ALA A 167 -22.72 -2.49 6.33
CA ALA A 167 -21.57 -2.35 7.22
C ALA A 167 -21.95 -2.77 8.65
N ASP A 168 -20.98 -3.29 9.39
CA ASP A 168 -21.10 -3.41 10.85
C ASP A 168 -21.11 -2.02 11.51
N GLU A 169 -21.57 -1.95 12.76
CA GLU A 169 -21.70 -0.68 13.52
C GLU A 169 -20.36 0.07 13.61
N GLU A 170 -19.27 -0.67 13.76
CA GLU A 170 -17.94 -0.09 13.83
C GLU A 170 -17.36 0.27 12.45
N CYS A 171 -18.02 -0.02 11.33
CA CYS A 171 -17.51 0.19 9.97
C CYS A 171 -16.16 -0.52 9.70
N THR A 172 -15.96 -1.71 10.26
CA THR A 172 -14.77 -2.55 10.07
C THR A 172 -14.97 -3.60 8.98
N LYS A 173 -16.22 -3.99 8.70
CA LYS A 173 -16.56 -5.11 7.82
C LYS A 173 -17.81 -4.79 7.01
N ILE A 174 -17.84 -5.28 5.78
CA ILE A 174 -19.03 -5.28 4.93
C ILE A 174 -19.55 -6.71 4.82
N LEU A 175 -20.87 -6.87 4.75
CA LEU A 175 -21.56 -8.14 4.57
C LEU A 175 -22.66 -7.98 3.52
N PRO A 176 -22.90 -8.99 2.65
CA PRO A 176 -24.10 -9.01 1.82
C PRO A 176 -25.36 -9.01 2.69
N VAL A 177 -26.36 -8.21 2.31
CA VAL A 177 -27.67 -8.26 2.95
C VAL A 177 -28.30 -9.60 2.58
N LYS A 178 -28.57 -10.45 3.57
CA LYS A 178 -29.31 -11.69 3.34
C LYS A 178 -30.73 -11.33 2.93
N THR A 179 -31.11 -11.62 1.69
CA THR A 179 -32.51 -11.57 1.27
C THR A 179 -33.30 -12.56 2.16
N PRO A 180 -34.40 -12.15 2.82
CA PRO A 180 -35.23 -13.11 3.52
C PRO A 180 -35.68 -14.19 2.52
N ALA A 181 -35.48 -15.46 2.88
CA ALA A 181 -35.91 -16.57 2.04
C ALA A 181 -37.38 -16.38 1.64
N ALA A 182 -37.66 -16.41 0.33
CA ALA A 182 -39.03 -16.30 -0.16
C ALA A 182 -39.90 -17.34 0.56
N PRO A 183 -41.08 -16.97 1.08
CA PRO A 183 -41.93 -17.93 1.79
C PRO A 183 -42.22 -19.09 0.84
N ALA A 184 -41.85 -20.31 1.27
CA ALA A 184 -42.10 -21.53 0.54
C ALA A 184 -43.56 -21.54 0.08
N ARG A 185 -43.77 -21.50 -1.25
CA ARG A 185 -45.10 -21.67 -1.84
C ARG A 185 -45.66 -22.99 -1.32
N LYS A 186 -46.59 -22.93 -0.37
CA LYS A 186 -47.41 -24.08 0.02
C LYS A 186 -48.11 -24.56 -1.25
N LYS A 187 -47.67 -25.69 -1.79
CA LYS A 187 -48.42 -26.41 -2.83
C LYS A 187 -49.78 -26.76 -2.20
N LYS A 188 -50.85 -26.23 -2.79
CA LYS A 188 -52.22 -26.71 -2.56
C LYS A 188 -52.39 -28.07 -3.23
#